data_AF-A0A5Q0TIZ2-F1
#
_entry.id   AF-A0A5Q0TIZ2-F1
#
_cell.length_a   1.000
_cell.length_b   1.000
_cell.length_c   1.000
_cell.angle_alpha   90.00
_cell.angle_beta   90.00
_cell.angle_gamma   90.00
#
_symmetry.space_group_name_H-M   'P 1'
#
loop_
_entity.id
_entity.type
_entity.pdbx_description
1 polymer ?
#
loop_
_entity_poly.entity_id
_entity_poly.type
_entity_poly.pdbx_seq_one_letter_code
_entity_poly.pdbx_strand_id
1 'polypeptide(L)'
;MNRAENEVLELKWNDTNIPHKLSIQKNGLGTKILLTIVKDIEPQYLSLDLHTDYQTIKDNWLGEATAVSPAYDDGILFSQTRVLFNVEKGCVLWGVTHIQMSDGKKMSADTLSFIPSVNSATNKLMYS
;
A
#
# COMPACT_ATOMS: atom_id res chain seq x y z
N MET A 1 17.31 -4.80 29.00
CA MET A 1 16.74 -5.29 27.72
C MET A 1 16.35 -4.05 26.93
N ASN A 2 17.25 -3.56 26.07
CA ASN A 2 17.04 -2.31 25.34
C ASN A 2 15.96 -2.54 24.28
N ARG A 3 14.81 -1.86 24.41
CA ARG A 3 13.93 -1.61 23.27
C ARG A 3 14.75 -0.75 22.31
N ALA A 4 15.34 -1.36 21.28
CA ALA A 4 15.70 -0.58 20.11
C ALA A 4 14.41 0.12 19.68
N GLU A 5 14.41 1.45 19.72
CA GLU A 5 13.37 2.23 19.06
C GLU A 5 13.38 1.75 17.61
N ASN A 6 12.34 1.01 17.23
CA ASN A 6 12.21 0.54 15.87
C ASN A 6 12.03 1.79 15.02
N GLU A 7 13.07 2.16 14.29
CA GLU A 7 13.08 3.28 13.37
C GLU A 7 11.88 3.14 12.42
N VAL A 8 10.90 4.03 12.57
CA VAL A 8 9.77 4.16 11.65
C VAL A 8 10.09 5.34 10.72
N LEU A 9 10.15 5.05 9.43
CA LEU A 9 10.33 6.07 8.40
C LEU A 9 9.02 6.26 7.64
N GLU A 10 8.49 7.48 7.65
CA GLU A 10 7.37 7.87 6.80
C GLU A 10 7.87 8.09 5.36
N LEU A 11 7.22 7.42 4.42
CA LEU A 11 7.48 7.52 2.99
C LEU A 11 6.53 8.56 2.40
N LYS A 12 7.10 9.58 1.74
CA LYS A 12 6.31 10.69 1.17
C LYS A 12 5.73 10.30 -0.18
N TRP A 13 4.47 10.65 -0.38
CA TRP A 13 3.82 10.60 -1.69
C TRP A 13 4.20 11.80 -2.56
N ASN A 14 4.31 11.57 -3.87
CA ASN A 14 4.35 12.63 -4.87
C ASN A 14 2.94 13.18 -5.13
N ASP A 15 1.92 12.31 -5.11
CA ASP A 15 0.51 12.69 -5.26
C ASP A 15 -0.04 13.23 -3.94
N THR A 16 -0.21 14.54 -3.86
CA THR A 16 -0.74 15.22 -2.67
C THR A 16 -2.23 14.97 -2.43
N ASN A 17 -2.94 14.32 -3.35
CA ASN A 17 -4.35 13.97 -3.18
C ASN A 17 -4.54 12.67 -2.40
N ILE A 18 -3.48 11.90 -2.15
CA ILE A 18 -3.55 10.69 -1.32
C ILE A 18 -3.40 11.12 0.14
N PRO A 19 -4.45 11.03 0.98
CA PRO A 19 -4.38 11.51 2.36
C PRO A 19 -3.76 10.47 3.32
N HIS A 20 -3.54 9.24 2.84
CA HIS A 20 -3.06 8.13 3.65
C HIS A 20 -1.56 8.23 3.92
N LYS A 21 -1.10 7.64 5.01
CA LYS A 21 0.32 7.65 5.37
C LYS A 21 0.93 6.27 5.13
N LEU A 22 2.04 6.24 4.40
CA LEU A 22 2.84 5.03 4.20
C LEU A 22 4.10 5.14 5.04
N SER A 23 4.44 4.09 5.77
CA SER A 23 5.66 4.03 6.57
C SER A 23 6.29 2.65 6.53
N ILE A 24 7.58 2.60 6.78
CA ILE A 24 8.34 1.36 6.88
C ILE A 24 9.07 1.30 8.21
N GLN A 25 9.20 0.10 8.73
CA GLN A 25 9.83 -0.16 10.01
C GLN A 25 10.73 -1.39 9.90
N LYS A 26 11.91 -1.35 10.52
CA LYS A 26 12.78 -2.53 10.63
C LYS A 26 12.05 -3.66 11.38
N ASN A 27 12.10 -4.88 10.85
CA ASN A 27 11.52 -6.07 11.48
C ASN A 27 12.46 -7.28 11.34
N GLY A 28 13.43 -7.40 12.25
CA GLY A 28 14.46 -8.44 12.18
C GLY A 28 15.32 -8.30 10.91
N LEU A 29 15.32 -9.35 10.09
CA LEU A 29 15.98 -9.35 8.76
C LEU A 29 15.08 -8.78 7.65
N GLY A 30 13.82 -8.51 7.95
CA GLY A 30 12.83 -8.01 7.00
C GLY A 30 12.37 -6.59 7.33
N THR A 31 11.27 -6.21 6.68
CA THR A 31 10.67 -4.88 6.79
C THR A 31 9.18 -5.02 7.01
N LYS A 32 8.66 -4.25 7.96
CA LYS A 32 7.23 -4.07 8.14
C LYS A 32 6.78 -2.84 7.37
N ILE A 33 5.84 -3.01 6.44
CA ILE A 33 5.12 -1.93 5.78
C ILE A 33 3.90 -1.59 6.61
N LEU A 34 3.65 -0.30 6.80
CA LEU A 34 2.53 0.25 7.54
C LEU A 34 1.80 1.23 6.63
N LEU A 35 0.51 1.00 6.38
CA LEU A 35 -0.36 1.91 5.65
C LEU A 35 -1.48 2.37 6.58
N THR A 36 -1.49 3.67 6.88
CA THR A 36 -2.52 4.33 7.69
C THR A 36 -3.53 4.99 6.76
N ILE A 37 -4.70 4.37 6.65
CA ILE A 37 -5.82 4.86 5.87
C ILE A 37 -6.55 5.93 6.69
N VAL A 38 -6.42 7.17 6.28
CA VAL A 38 -7.14 8.30 6.87
C VAL A 38 -8.62 8.22 6.47
N LYS A 39 -9.50 8.23 7.48
CA LYS A 39 -10.96 8.27 7.33
C LYS A 39 -11.53 9.38 8.21
N ASP A 40 -12.80 9.72 8.01
CA ASP A 40 -13.47 10.85 8.68
C ASP A 40 -13.62 10.70 10.20
N ILE A 41 -13.67 9.46 10.71
CA ILE A 41 -13.86 9.19 12.14
C ILE A 41 -12.61 8.56 12.74
N GLU A 42 -12.27 7.34 12.32
CA GLU A 42 -11.13 6.59 12.85
C GLU A 42 -10.27 6.06 11.70
N PRO A 43 -8.94 6.28 11.74
CA PRO A 43 -8.05 5.73 10.74
C PRO A 43 -8.03 4.20 10.81
N GLN A 44 -7.89 3.57 9.65
CA GLN A 44 -7.64 2.13 9.56
C GLN A 44 -6.14 1.88 9.38
N TYR A 45 -5.58 0.96 10.17
CA TYR A 45 -4.18 0.60 10.11
C TYR A 45 -4.01 -0.75 9.43
N LEU A 46 -3.27 -0.77 8.33
CA LEU A 46 -2.89 -1.97 7.61
C LEU A 46 -1.40 -2.21 7.78
N SER A 47 -1.00 -3.46 7.93
CA SER A 47 0.42 -3.80 8.02
C SER A 47 0.74 -5.09 7.30
N LEU A 48 1.95 -5.15 6.73
CA LEU A 48 2.45 -6.29 5.98
C LEU A 48 3.92 -6.49 6.31
N ASP A 49 4.28 -7.69 6.76
CA ASP A 49 5.67 -8.08 6.98
C ASP A 49 6.27 -8.66 5.69
N LEU A 50 7.41 -8.14 5.28
CA LEU A 50 8.13 -8.55 4.08
C LEU A 50 9.48 -9.15 4.43
N HIS A 51 9.84 -10.23 3.74
CA HIS A 51 11.18 -10.81 3.74
C HIS A 51 12.13 -10.07 2.79
N THR A 52 12.11 -8.74 2.86
CA THR A 52 12.98 -7.82 2.10
C THR A 52 13.57 -6.83 3.09
N ASP A 53 14.86 -6.53 2.96
CA ASP A 53 15.54 -5.65 3.91
C ASP A 53 15.06 -4.19 3.79
N TYR A 54 15.20 -3.46 4.89
CA TYR A 54 14.68 -2.10 5.05
C TYR A 54 15.25 -1.11 4.03
N GLN A 55 16.53 -1.25 3.69
CA GLN A 55 17.19 -0.32 2.78
C GLN A 55 16.71 -0.52 1.35
N THR A 56 16.57 -1.78 0.92
CA THR A 56 15.98 -2.12 -0.38
C THR A 56 14.55 -1.59 -0.54
N ILE A 57 13.70 -1.70 0.49
CA ILE A 57 12.34 -1.13 0.43
C ILE A 57 12.38 0.40 0.31
N LYS A 58 13.23 1.04 1.13
CA LYS A 58 13.39 2.50 1.13
C LYS A 58 13.84 3.03 -0.23
N ASP A 59 14.82 2.38 -0.85
CA ASP A 59 15.40 2.82 -2.13
C ASP A 59 14.48 2.54 -3.33
N ASN A 60 13.60 1.53 -3.22
CA ASN A 60 12.59 1.24 -4.24
C ASN A 60 11.33 2.13 -4.15
N TRP A 61 11.20 2.98 -3.12
CA TRP A 61 10.06 3.89 -3.00
C TRP A 61 10.19 5.06 -3.97
N LEU A 62 9.28 5.13 -4.94
CA LEU A 62 9.28 6.19 -5.97
C LEU A 62 8.36 7.38 -5.65
N GLY A 63 7.64 7.33 -4.52
CA GLY A 63 6.65 8.35 -4.17
C GLY A 63 5.26 8.10 -4.76
N GLU A 64 5.03 6.99 -5.47
CA GLU A 64 3.83 6.81 -6.29
C GLU A 64 3.19 5.44 -6.09
N ALA A 65 1.84 5.41 -6.17
CA ALA A 65 1.06 4.19 -6.26
C ALA A 65 0.57 4.00 -7.69
N THR A 66 1.23 3.11 -8.44
CA THR A 66 0.96 2.90 -9.87
C THR A 66 -0.21 1.96 -10.07
N ALA A 67 -1.22 2.37 -10.84
CA ALA A 67 -2.37 1.53 -11.12
C ALA A 67 -1.99 0.24 -11.87
N VAL A 68 -2.45 -0.91 -11.36
CA VAL A 68 -2.30 -2.20 -12.05
C VAL A 68 -3.23 -2.28 -13.25
N SER A 69 -4.41 -1.67 -13.15
CA SER A 69 -5.42 -1.58 -14.19
C SER A 69 -6.18 -0.26 -14.06
N PRO A 70 -6.96 0.15 -15.08
CA PRO A 70 -7.96 1.19 -14.90
C PRO A 70 -8.84 0.90 -13.69
N ALA A 71 -9.28 1.96 -13.00
CA ALA A 71 -10.26 1.82 -11.94
C ALA A 71 -11.60 1.37 -12.53
N TYR A 72 -12.32 0.53 -11.80
CA TYR A 72 -13.74 0.32 -12.02
C TYR A 72 -14.50 1.42 -11.27
N ASP A 73 -15.46 2.06 -11.92
CA ASP A 73 -16.36 3.04 -11.31
C ASP A 73 -17.69 3.05 -12.06
N ASP A 74 -18.78 2.66 -11.39
CA ASP A 74 -20.15 2.76 -11.91
C ASP A 74 -21.02 3.76 -11.13
N GLY A 75 -20.39 4.59 -10.28
CA GLY A 75 -21.05 5.53 -9.39
C GLY A 75 -21.55 4.92 -8.07
N ILE A 76 -21.69 3.59 -7.98
CA ILE A 76 -22.07 2.87 -6.76
C ILE A 76 -20.85 2.17 -6.16
N LEU A 77 -20.07 1.48 -7.00
CA LEU A 77 -18.85 0.77 -6.66
C LEU A 77 -17.68 1.40 -7.39
N PHE A 78 -16.71 1.86 -6.62
CA PHE A 78 -15.38 2.18 -7.11
C PHE A 78 -14.39 1.12 -6.61
N SER A 79 -13.50 0.63 -7.47
CA SER A 79 -12.41 -0.25 -7.05
C SER A 79 -11.15 -0.06 -7.89
N GLN A 80 -9.99 -0.03 -7.22
CA GLN A 80 -8.70 0.06 -7.88
C GLN A 80 -7.62 -0.66 -7.10
N THR A 81 -6.71 -1.32 -7.82
CA THR A 81 -5.48 -1.89 -7.25
C THR A 81 -4.27 -1.14 -7.77
N ARG A 82 -3.36 -0.78 -6.87
CA ARG A 82 -2.14 -0.05 -7.17
C ARG A 82 -0.93 -0.75 -6.59
N VAL A 83 0.21 -0.67 -7.26
CA VAL A 83 1.49 -1.15 -6.78
C VAL A 83 2.16 -0.05 -5.98
N LEU A 84 2.62 -0.38 -4.77
CA LEU A 84 3.44 0.49 -3.94
C LEU A 84 4.94 0.21 -4.14
N PHE A 85 5.31 -1.07 -4.19
CA PHE A 85 6.71 -1.49 -4.31
C PHE A 85 6.81 -2.65 -5.29
N ASN A 86 7.78 -2.60 -6.20
CA ASN A 86 8.34 -3.80 -6.81
C ASN A 86 9.58 -4.19 -6.00
N VAL A 87 9.70 -5.46 -5.64
CA VAL A 87 10.86 -6.04 -4.96
C VAL A 87 11.30 -7.28 -5.73
N GLU A 88 12.51 -7.77 -5.48
CA GLU A 88 13.07 -8.90 -6.24
C GLU A 88 12.13 -10.11 -6.33
N LYS A 89 11.39 -10.41 -5.25
CA LYS A 89 10.52 -11.60 -5.14
C LYS A 89 9.04 -11.35 -5.44
N GLY A 90 8.65 -10.15 -5.84
CA GLY A 90 7.25 -9.83 -6.09
C GLY A 90 6.91 -8.36 -5.94
N CYS A 91 5.63 -8.05 -5.71
CA CYS A 91 5.20 -6.67 -5.52
C CYS A 91 4.24 -6.52 -4.33
N VAL A 92 4.24 -5.33 -3.77
CA VAL A 92 3.29 -4.93 -2.73
C VAL A 92 2.19 -4.11 -3.37
N LEU A 93 0.95 -4.51 -3.11
CA LEU A 93 -0.24 -3.89 -3.65
C LEU A 93 -1.05 -3.21 -2.54
N TRP A 94 -1.61 -2.06 -2.88
CA TRP A 94 -2.68 -1.42 -2.14
C TRP A 94 -3.96 -1.47 -2.98
N GLY A 95 -4.99 -2.13 -2.44
CA GLY A 95 -6.33 -2.14 -2.99
C GLY A 95 -7.22 -1.13 -2.27
N VAL A 96 -7.99 -0.37 -3.03
CA VAL A 96 -9.01 0.56 -2.52
C VAL A 96 -10.35 0.20 -3.13
N THR A 97 -11.39 0.12 -2.30
CA THR A 97 -12.77 -0.08 -2.73
C THR A 97 -13.68 0.88 -1.99
N HIS A 98 -14.55 1.58 -2.71
CA HIS A 98 -15.62 2.41 -2.15
C HIS A 98 -16.97 1.88 -2.61
N ILE A 99 -17.90 1.76 -1.67
CA ILE A 99 -19.26 1.28 -1.92
C ILE A 99 -20.23 2.34 -1.41
N GLN A 100 -21.12 2.81 -2.27
CA GLN A 100 -22.26 3.61 -1.87
C GLN A 100 -23.30 2.69 -1.22
N MET A 101 -23.58 2.98 0.04
CA MET A 101 -24.59 2.32 0.85
C MET A 101 -25.99 2.82 0.45
N SER A 102 -27.03 2.07 0.82
CA SER A 102 -28.43 2.43 0.55
C SER A 102 -28.87 3.75 1.20
N ASP A 103 -28.19 4.19 2.27
CA ASP A 103 -28.44 5.48 2.92
C ASP A 103 -27.68 6.66 2.27
N GLY A 104 -27.00 6.41 1.15
CA GLY A 104 -26.21 7.39 0.41
C GLY A 104 -24.81 7.65 0.97
N LYS A 105 -24.43 7.03 2.10
CA LYS A 105 -23.07 7.13 2.63
C LYS A 105 -22.10 6.24 1.86
N LYS A 106 -20.81 6.56 1.92
CA LYS A 106 -19.75 5.73 1.35
C LYS A 106 -19.08 4.89 2.43
N MET A 107 -18.93 3.60 2.16
CA MET A 107 -18.08 2.70 2.92
C MET A 107 -16.79 2.47 2.14
N SER A 108 -15.63 2.52 2.80
CA SER A 108 -14.35 2.19 2.19
C SER A 108 -13.73 0.93 2.80
N ALA A 109 -13.17 0.09 1.93
CA ALA A 109 -12.38 -1.07 2.30
C ALA A 109 -11.02 -0.99 1.59
N ASP A 110 -9.97 -0.94 2.39
CA ASP A 110 -8.59 -0.87 1.94
C ASP A 110 -7.86 -2.16 2.30
N THR A 111 -7.00 -2.63 1.39
CA THR A 111 -6.18 -3.83 1.59
C THR A 111 -4.72 -3.55 1.26
N LEU A 112 -3.82 -4.20 2.00
CA LEU A 112 -2.38 -4.18 1.76
C LEU A 112 -1.94 -5.64 1.59
N SER A 113 -1.27 -5.96 0.49
CA SER A 113 -0.97 -7.36 0.14
C SER A 113 0.37 -7.50 -0.57
N PHE A 114 1.03 -8.65 -0.39
CA PHE A 114 2.21 -9.04 -1.17
C PHE A 114 1.81 -10.11 -2.18
N ILE A 115 2.19 -9.92 -3.45
CA ILE A 115 2.02 -10.93 -4.49
C ILE A 115 3.41 -11.47 -4.87
N PRO A 116 3.72 -12.73 -4.56
CA PRO A 116 5.01 -13.33 -4.89
C PRO A 116 5.14 -13.61 -6.38
N SER A 117 6.38 -13.65 -6.88
CA SER A 117 6.74 -14.03 -8.26
C SER A 117 6.04 -13.20 -9.35
N VAL A 118 5.62 -11.99 -8.99
CA VAL A 118 4.93 -11.07 -9.89
C VAL A 118 5.49 -9.69 -9.67
N ASN A 119 6.03 -9.09 -10.74
CA ASN A 119 6.41 -7.69 -10.76
C ASN A 119 5.39 -6.91 -11.58
N SER A 120 5.21 -5.63 -11.24
CA SER A 120 4.43 -4.75 -12.10
C SER A 120 5.31 -4.18 -13.22
N ALA A 121 4.79 -4.27 -14.45
CA ALA A 121 5.14 -3.33 -15.51
C ALA A 121 3.94 -2.40 -15.73
N THR A 122 4.15 -1.29 -16.41
CA THR A 122 3.13 -0.26 -16.63
C THR A 122 1.80 -0.89 -17.07
N ASN A 123 0.77 -0.74 -16.22
CA ASN A 123 -0.62 -1.22 -16.43
C ASN A 123 -0.85 -2.74 -16.49
N LYS A 124 0.09 -3.61 -16.06
CA LYS A 124 -0.12 -5.06 -15.91
C LYS A 124 0.78 -5.69 -14.85
N LEU A 125 0.27 -6.72 -14.19
CA LEU A 125 1.10 -7.67 -13.44
C LEU A 125 1.77 -8.64 -14.42
N MET A 126 3.05 -8.89 -14.25
CA MET A 126 3.82 -9.84 -15.05
C MET A 126 4.46 -10.88 -14.14
N TYR A 127 4.39 -12.15 -14.54
CA TYR A 127 5.15 -13.21 -13.88
C TYR A 127 6.65 -12.98 -14.10
N SER A 128 7.40 -13.06 -13.01
CA SER A 128 8.88 -13.01 -13.02
C SER A 128 9.48 -14.34 -13.42
#